data_AF-A0A803NBV8-F1
#
_entry.id   AF-A0A803NBV8-F1
#
_cell.length_a   1.000
_cell.length_b   1.000
_cell.length_c   1.000
_cell.angle_alpha   90.00
_cell.angle_beta   90.00
_cell.angle_gamma   90.00
#
_symmetry.space_group_name_H-M   'P 1'
#
loop_
_entity.id
_entity.type
_entity.pdbx_description
1 polymer ?
#
loop_
_entity_poly.entity_id
_entity_poly.type
_entity_poly.pdbx_seq_one_letter_code
_entity_poly.pdbx_strand_id
1 'polypeptide(L)'
;MLGFEPEQVRDVFLKYDHFHMSTIDMLDVKRTLKGDHLTRAIGRICGKGGKTKFMIENATKTRLVVAANKIHIVGSHDAIKIATDCICRLIMGSPAAKISSRLRTITARASNRF
;
A
#
# COMPACT_ATOMS: atom_id res chain seq x y z
N MET A 1 5.30 -15.50 -10.76
CA MET A 1 6.22 -14.74 -9.88
C MET A 1 5.49 -13.49 -9.40
N LEU A 2 5.58 -13.15 -8.10
CA LEU A 2 4.79 -12.07 -7.46
C LEU A 2 5.25 -10.64 -7.83
N GLY A 3 6.25 -10.47 -8.70
CA GLY A 3 6.69 -9.16 -9.19
C GLY A 3 7.44 -8.30 -8.17
N PHE A 4 7.91 -8.88 -7.06
CA PHE A 4 8.85 -8.20 -6.17
C PHE A 4 10.25 -8.21 -6.78
N GLU A 5 10.91 -7.06 -6.77
CA GLU A 5 12.33 -7.00 -7.13
C GLU A 5 13.15 -7.78 -6.10
N PRO A 6 14.19 -8.54 -6.51
CA PRO A 6 15.00 -9.36 -5.60
C PRO A 6 15.55 -8.55 -4.43
N GLU A 7 15.92 -7.29 -4.68
CA GLU A 7 16.43 -6.36 -3.69
C GLU A 7 15.37 -5.95 -2.66
N GLN A 8 14.11 -5.82 -3.07
CA GLN A 8 13.01 -5.51 -2.14
C GLN A 8 12.71 -6.68 -1.22
N VAL A 9 12.76 -7.91 -1.75
CA VAL A 9 12.62 -9.12 -0.94
C VAL A 9 13.77 -9.22 0.05
N ARG A 10 15.00 -9.01 -0.39
CA ARG A 10 16.20 -9.08 0.45
C ARG A 10 16.18 -8.04 1.57
N ASP A 11 15.81 -6.79 1.27
CA ASP A 11 15.69 -5.71 2.25
C ASP A 11 14.69 -6.03 3.36
N VAL A 12 13.57 -6.66 3.02
CA VAL A 12 12.53 -7.03 3.99
C VAL A 12 12.96 -8.23 4.82
N PHE A 13 13.53 -9.25 4.16
CA PHE A 13 13.92 -10.51 4.79
C PHE A 13 15.13 -10.37 5.73
N LEU A 14 16.08 -9.47 5.41
CA LEU A 14 17.27 -9.25 6.23
C LEU A 14 17.08 -8.22 7.37
N LYS A 15 16.09 -7.33 7.28
CA LYS A 15 15.87 -6.28 8.30
C LYS A 15 14.85 -6.63 9.38
N TYR A 16 13.98 -7.62 9.15
CA TYR A 16 12.86 -7.90 10.04
C TYR A 16 12.75 -9.41 10.33
N ASP A 17 12.93 -9.81 11.58
CA ASP A 17 12.78 -11.20 12.04
C ASP A 17 11.37 -11.78 11.81
N HIS A 18 10.36 -10.91 11.75
CA HIS A 18 8.96 -11.28 11.54
C HIS A 18 8.30 -10.33 10.54
N PHE A 19 8.38 -10.67 9.25
CA PHE A 19 7.60 -9.99 8.21
C PHE A 19 6.38 -10.84 7.84
N HIS A 20 5.26 -10.15 7.61
CA HIS A 20 4.04 -10.75 7.11
C HIS A 20 3.79 -10.27 5.68
N MET A 21 3.02 -11.04 4.94
CA MET A 21 2.53 -10.68 3.62
C MET A 21 1.01 -10.69 3.64
N SER A 22 0.41 -9.66 3.06
CA SER A 22 -1.04 -9.59 2.81
C SER A 22 -1.28 -9.35 1.32
N THR A 23 -2.34 -9.96 0.80
CA THR A 23 -2.78 -9.75 -0.59
C THR A 23 -4.20 -9.22 -0.56
N ILE A 24 -4.43 -8.12 -1.28
CA ILE A 24 -5.74 -7.50 -1.45
C ILE A 24 -6.16 -7.68 -2.90
N ASP A 25 -7.33 -8.26 -3.13
CA ASP A 25 -7.99 -8.18 -4.43
C ASP A 25 -8.85 -6.93 -4.50
N MET A 26 -8.62 -6.07 -5.50
CA MET A 26 -9.42 -4.86 -5.67
C MET A 26 -10.90 -5.17 -5.89
N LEU A 27 -11.22 -6.34 -6.46
CA LEU A 27 -12.59 -6.78 -6.69
C LEU A 27 -13.34 -7.09 -5.40
N ASP A 28 -12.64 -7.53 -4.35
CA ASP A 28 -13.22 -7.80 -3.03
C ASP A 28 -13.58 -6.49 -2.32
N VAL A 29 -12.79 -5.43 -2.54
CA VAL A 29 -13.05 -4.10 -1.96
C VAL A 29 -14.21 -3.40 -2.66
N LYS A 30 -14.29 -3.52 -3.99
CA LYS A 30 -15.38 -2.92 -4.76
C LYS A 30 -15.67 -3.73 -6.02
N ARG A 31 -16.74 -4.55 -5.96
CA ARG A 31 -17.19 -5.43 -7.06
C ARG A 31 -17.51 -4.71 -8.38
N THR A 32 -17.77 -3.40 -8.34
CA THR A 32 -18.05 -2.58 -9.52
C THR A 32 -16.80 -2.12 -10.27
N LEU A 33 -15.60 -2.48 -9.82
CA LEU A 33 -14.34 -2.19 -10.53
C LEU A 33 -14.15 -3.15 -11.70
N LYS A 34 -14.81 -2.86 -12.82
CA LYS A 34 -14.58 -3.53 -14.11
C LYS A 34 -14.12 -2.53 -15.16
N GLY A 35 -13.28 -2.97 -16.10
CA GLY A 35 -12.76 -2.16 -17.21
C GLY A 35 -12.08 -0.88 -16.73
N ASP A 36 -12.50 0.26 -17.28
CA ASP A 36 -11.94 1.58 -17.01
C ASP A 36 -11.89 1.98 -15.53
N HIS A 37 -12.84 1.50 -14.73
CA HIS A 37 -12.85 1.79 -13.29
C HIS A 37 -11.69 1.15 -12.56
N LEU A 38 -11.28 -0.06 -12.96
CA LEU A 38 -10.12 -0.76 -12.39
C LEU A 38 -8.82 -0.02 -12.75
N THR A 39 -8.64 0.33 -14.02
CA THR A 39 -7.48 1.10 -14.49
C THR A 39 -7.36 2.45 -13.78
N ARG A 40 -8.49 3.13 -13.55
CA ARG A 40 -8.53 4.39 -12.78
C ARG A 40 -8.18 4.17 -11.30
N ALA A 41 -8.64 3.08 -10.68
CA ALA A 41 -8.30 2.75 -9.29
C ALA A 41 -6.79 2.46 -9.14
N ILE A 42 -6.22 1.66 -10.04
CA ILE A 42 -4.77 1.42 -10.12
C ILE A 42 -4.02 2.75 -10.28
N GLY A 43 -4.48 3.62 -11.20
CA GLY A 43 -3.90 4.94 -11.41
C GLY A 43 -3.89 5.83 -10.16
N ARG A 44 -4.93 5.74 -9.30
CA ARG A 44 -4.98 6.46 -8.01
C ARG A 44 -4.02 5.88 -6.97
N ILE A 45 -3.85 4.57 -6.94
CA ILE A 45 -2.96 3.87 -6.01
C ILE A 45 -1.49 4.19 -6.36
N CYS A 46 -1.13 4.05 -7.64
CA CYS A 46 0.22 4.38 -8.10
C CYS A 46 0.47 5.90 -8.02
N GLY A 47 -0.52 6.71 -8.43
CA GLY A 47 -0.34 8.15 -8.61
C GLY A 47 0.61 8.46 -9.78
N LYS A 48 0.86 9.75 -10.02
CA LYS A 48 1.77 10.20 -11.09
C LYS A 48 3.20 9.71 -10.80
N GLY A 49 3.71 8.80 -11.62
CA GLY A 49 5.07 8.24 -11.48
C GLY A 49 5.29 7.42 -10.21
N GLY A 50 4.24 6.79 -9.66
CA GLY A 50 4.38 5.97 -8.44
C GLY A 50 4.44 6.76 -7.14
N LYS A 51 4.33 8.09 -7.16
CA LYS A 51 4.49 8.95 -5.97
C LYS A 51 3.58 8.56 -4.80
N THR A 52 2.32 8.20 -5.08
CA THR A 52 1.36 7.83 -4.03
C THR A 52 1.72 6.48 -3.41
N LYS A 53 2.11 5.51 -4.23
CA LYS A 53 2.63 4.22 -3.78
C LYS A 53 3.86 4.41 -2.88
N PHE A 54 4.87 5.13 -3.35
CA PHE A 54 6.11 5.38 -2.59
C PHE A 54 5.85 6.14 -1.29
N MET A 55 4.89 7.06 -1.30
CA MET A 55 4.48 7.76 -0.08
C MET A 55 3.96 6.79 0.98
N ILE A 56 3.08 5.86 0.60
CA ILE A 56 2.52 4.87 1.53
C ILE A 56 3.60 3.91 2.02
N GLU A 57 4.45 3.41 1.11
CA GLU A 57 5.57 2.52 1.44
C GLU A 57 6.50 3.14 2.49
N ASN A 58 6.92 4.39 2.28
CA ASN A 58 7.83 5.09 3.18
C ASN A 58 7.17 5.44 4.52
N ALA A 59 5.91 5.90 4.50
CA ALA A 59 5.21 6.29 5.72
C ALA A 59 4.89 5.10 6.63
N THR A 60 4.59 3.93 6.04
CA THR A 60 4.24 2.72 6.78
C THR A 60 5.41 1.75 6.97
N LYS A 61 6.57 2.01 6.35
CA LYS A 61 7.70 1.08 6.28
C LYS A 61 7.30 -0.28 5.70
N THR A 62 6.52 -0.26 4.62
CA THR A 62 6.09 -1.47 3.88
C THR A 62 6.64 -1.48 2.46
N ARG A 63 6.57 -2.64 1.81
CA ARG A 63 6.78 -2.79 0.37
C ARG A 63 5.46 -3.19 -0.29
N LEU A 64 5.11 -2.50 -1.36
CA LEU A 64 3.87 -2.69 -2.11
C LEU A 64 4.21 -3.16 -3.53
N VAL A 65 3.48 -4.16 -4.02
CA VAL A 65 3.51 -4.57 -5.43
C VAL A 65 2.09 -4.58 -5.96
N VAL A 66 1.88 -3.90 -7.07
CA VAL A 66 0.58 -3.82 -7.75
C VAL A 66 0.67 -4.71 -8.98
N ALA A 67 -0.11 -5.79 -8.99
CA ALA A 67 -0.14 -6.79 -10.05
C ALA A 67 -1.57 -6.91 -10.59
N ALA A 68 -1.87 -6.17 -11.67
CA ALA A 68 -3.20 -6.09 -12.27
C ALA A 68 -4.30 -5.75 -11.24
N ASN A 69 -5.12 -6.72 -10.85
CA ASN A 69 -6.21 -6.53 -9.88
C ASN A 69 -5.80 -6.85 -8.42
N LYS A 70 -4.58 -7.34 -8.19
CA LYS A 70 -4.09 -7.71 -6.86
C LYS A 70 -3.00 -6.75 -6.38
N ILE A 71 -3.01 -6.46 -5.08
CA ILE A 71 -1.98 -5.69 -4.42
C ILE A 71 -1.37 -6.56 -3.33
N HIS A 72 -0.07 -6.74 -3.41
CA HIS A 72 0.70 -7.45 -2.41
C HIS A 72 1.40 -6.44 -1.50
N ILE A 73 1.31 -6.67 -0.19
CA ILE A 73 1.90 -5.81 0.84
C ILE A 73 2.77 -6.69 1.71
N VAL A 74 4.00 -6.25 1.96
CA VAL A 74 4.93 -6.92 2.88
C VAL A 74 5.42 -5.92 3.92
N GLY A 75 5.44 -6.33 5.19
CA GLY A 75 5.90 -5.53 6.31
C GLY A 75 5.54 -6.14 7.66
N SER A 76 5.57 -5.35 8.73
CA SER A 76 5.05 -5.78 10.03
C SER A 76 3.52 -5.83 10.04
N HIS A 77 2.93 -6.62 10.95
CA HIS A 77 1.47 -6.80 11.02
C HIS A 77 0.69 -5.48 11.15
N ASP A 78 1.13 -4.59 12.04
CA ASP A 78 0.49 -3.29 12.25
C ASP A 78 0.67 -2.35 11.05
N ALA A 79 1.85 -2.36 10.44
CA ALA A 79 2.13 -1.58 9.25
C ALA A 79 1.27 -2.02 8.06
N ILE A 80 1.10 -3.33 7.87
CA ILE A 80 0.25 -3.91 6.84
C ILE A 80 -1.20 -3.48 7.03
N LYS A 81 -1.72 -3.48 8.27
CA LYS A 81 -3.10 -3.02 8.54
C LYS A 81 -3.30 -1.56 8.13
N ILE A 82 -2.35 -0.69 8.47
CA ILE A 82 -2.41 0.74 8.12
C ILE A 82 -2.33 0.93 6.61
N ALA A 83 -1.41 0.25 5.93
CA ALA A 83 -1.27 0.31 4.47
C ALA A 83 -2.52 -0.21 3.76
N THR A 84 -3.09 -1.32 4.25
CA THR A 84 -4.34 -1.92 3.74
C THR A 84 -5.50 -0.94 3.81
N ASP A 85 -5.73 -0.29 4.95
CA ASP A 85 -6.81 0.69 5.10
C ASP A 85 -6.60 1.91 4.17
N CYS A 86 -5.36 2.37 4.01
CA CYS A 86 -5.06 3.45 3.06
C CYS A 86 -5.37 3.06 1.60
N ILE A 87 -4.97 1.85 1.20
CA ILE A 87 -5.24 1.30 -0.13
C ILE A 87 -6.74 1.12 -0.35
N CYS A 88 -7.47 0.52 0.59
CA CYS A 88 -8.93 0.35 0.50
C CYS A 88 -9.63 1.70 0.30
N ARG A 89 -9.20 2.75 1.00
CA ARG A 89 -9.76 4.10 0.83
C ARG A 89 -9.49 4.70 -0.55
N LEU A 90 -8.30 4.47 -1.12
CA LEU A 90 -7.95 4.91 -2.48
C LEU A 90 -8.82 4.18 -3.51
N ILE A 91 -9.02 2.87 -3.33
CA ILE A 91 -9.89 2.05 -4.17
C ILE A 91 -11.36 2.54 -4.09
N MET A 92 -11.83 2.89 -2.90
CA MET A 92 -13.17 3.50 -2.71
C MET A 92 -13.31 4.91 -3.31
N GLY A 93 -12.21 5.55 -3.72
CA GLY A 93 -12.21 6.85 -4.39
C GLY A 93 -11.87 8.04 -3.50
N SER A 94 -11.29 7.81 -2.32
CA SER A 94 -10.76 8.89 -1.49
C SER A 94 -9.63 9.63 -2.22
N PRO A 95 -9.56 10.97 -2.13
CA PRO A 95 -8.49 11.73 -2.75
C PRO A 95 -7.15 11.46 -2.04
N ALA A 96 -6.05 11.41 -2.82
CA ALA A 96 -4.71 11.14 -2.30
C ALA A 96 -4.26 12.16 -1.24
N ALA A 97 -4.72 13.42 -1.32
CA ALA A 97 -4.44 14.44 -0.32
C ALA A 97 -4.94 14.05 1.09
N LYS A 98 -6.11 13.41 1.18
CA LYS A 98 -6.70 12.95 2.46
C LYS A 98 -5.89 11.80 3.05
N ILE A 99 -5.40 10.89 2.20
CA ILE A 99 -4.51 9.79 2.62
C ILE A 99 -3.17 10.35 3.10
N SER A 100 -2.62 11.33 2.38
CA SER A 100 -1.37 12.00 2.73
C SER A 100 -1.43 12.68 4.10
N SER A 101 -2.51 13.40 4.38
CA SER A 101 -2.76 14.01 5.70
C SER A 101 -2.84 12.97 6.80
N ARG A 102 -3.59 11.88 6.58
CA ARG A 102 -3.73 10.81 7.57
C ARG A 102 -2.41 10.09 7.85
N LEU A 103 -1.62 9.80 6.82
CA LEU A 103 -0.29 9.21 6.97
C LEU A 103 0.60 10.11 7.83
N ARG A 104 0.59 11.43 7.60
CA ARG A 104 1.30 12.37 8.48
C ARG A 104 0.85 12.28 9.93
N THR A 105 -0.45 12.22 10.21
CA THR A 105 -0.96 12.06 11.59
C THR A 105 -0.49 10.76 12.23
N ILE A 106 -0.49 9.65 11.49
CA ILE A 106 -0.06 8.35 11.99
C ILE A 106 1.45 8.35 12.24
N THR A 107 2.25 8.85 11.30
CA THR A 107 3.70 8.95 11.45
C THR A 107 4.09 9.88 12.60
N ALA A 108 3.42 11.03 12.77
CA ALA A 108 3.66 11.95 13.89
C ALA A 108 3.33 11.33 15.26
N ARG A 109 2.30 10.47 15.32
CA ARG A 109 1.99 9.70 16.54
C ARG A 109 3.01 8.60 16.81
N ALA A 110 3.53 7.96 15.76
CA ALA A 110 4.56 6.94 15.88
C ALA A 110 5.91 7.54 16.30
N SER A 111 6.25 8.76 15.87
CA SER A 111 7.47 9.45 16.29
C SER A 111 7.44 9.92 17.74
N ASN A 112 6.26 10.25 18.29
CA ASN A 112 6.11 10.64 19.71
C ASN A 112 6.19 9.46 20.69
N ARG A 113 6.34 8.23 20.19
CA ARG A 113 6.36 7.02 21.01
C ARG A 113 7.78 6.47 21.21
N PHE A 114 8.80 7.19 20.75
CA PHE A 114 10.22 6.89 20.90
C PHE A 114 10.95 8.08 21.52
#